data_AF-A0A292Q075-F1
#
_entry.id   AF-A0A292Q075-F1
#
_cell.length_a   1.000
_cell.length_b   1.000
_cell.length_c   1.000
_cell.angle_alpha   90.00
_cell.angle_beta   90.00
_cell.angle_gamma   90.00
#
_symmetry.space_group_name_H-M   'P 1'
#
loop_
_entity.id
_entity.type
_entity.pdbx_description
1 polymer ?
#
loop_
_entity_poly.entity_id
_entity_poly.type
_entity_poly.pdbx_seq_one_letter_code
_entity_poly.pdbx_strand_id
1 'polypeptide(L)'
;MKKQPIPQILYKSLFPVPGPKDPASFDQFVNEVLDPEIRSEIAEWYNCHTAEELEEVYPGWDYADSNVRMRLSRYKGHNRLFKAFDKLGLSAHEINSVVTWHGTRWELEDWEAETGSTRERDPSIYDEVEDYDDDDEEEDEDEDEDEGGEAGIGAAGGEGATQRSVTSTNRSASGPP
;
A
#
# COMPACT_ATOMS: atom_id res chain seq x y z
N MET A 1 -7.93 37.99 11.67
CA MET A 1 -6.90 37.16 11.03
C MET A 1 -7.54 36.41 9.88
N LYS A 2 -7.06 36.54 8.63
CA LYS A 2 -7.57 35.73 7.51
C LYS A 2 -7.10 34.30 7.74
N LYS A 3 -8.02 33.36 7.95
CA LYS A 3 -7.67 31.93 7.98
C LYS A 3 -6.98 31.60 6.65
N GLN A 4 -5.78 31.04 6.70
CA GLN A 4 -5.10 30.61 5.49
C GLN A 4 -5.91 29.47 4.85
N PRO A 5 -6.01 29.40 3.51
CA PRO A 5 -6.65 28.27 2.84
C PRO A 5 -5.96 26.95 3.19
N ILE A 6 -6.74 25.88 3.39
CA ILE A 6 -6.24 24.55 3.77
C ILE A 6 -5.17 24.03 2.78
N PRO A 7 -5.33 24.15 1.44
CA PRO A 7 -4.30 23.72 0.49
C PRO A 7 -2.94 24.39 0.71
N GLN A 8 -2.92 25.67 1.11
CA GLN A 8 -1.67 26.39 1.39
C GLN A 8 -1.02 25.91 2.70
N ILE A 9 -1.81 25.58 3.71
CA ILE A 9 -1.31 25.00 4.97
C ILE A 9 -0.75 23.61 4.70
N LEU A 10 -1.46 22.79 3.93
CA LEU A 10 -1.03 21.45 3.52
C LEU A 10 0.28 21.50 2.77
N TYR A 11 0.38 22.33 1.74
CA TYR A 11 1.60 22.45 0.96
C TYR A 11 2.82 22.82 1.82
N LYS A 12 2.67 23.77 2.76
CA LYS A 12 3.75 24.13 3.71
C LYS A 12 4.13 22.98 4.65
N SER A 13 3.16 22.15 5.04
CA SER A 13 3.40 20.98 5.88
C SER A 13 4.11 19.86 5.11
N LEU A 14 3.69 19.66 3.85
CA LEU A 14 4.25 18.68 2.93
C LEU A 14 5.67 19.05 2.54
N PHE A 15 5.90 20.29 2.10
CA PHE A 15 7.17 20.78 1.58
C PHE A 15 7.68 21.97 2.42
N PRO A 16 8.20 21.72 3.63
CA PRO A 16 8.69 22.80 4.50
C PRO A 16 9.93 23.49 3.92
N VAL A 17 10.72 22.77 3.12
CA VAL A 17 11.88 23.28 2.39
C VAL A 17 11.80 22.72 0.96
N PRO A 18 11.03 23.35 0.06
CA PRO A 18 10.84 22.83 -1.30
C PRO A 18 12.14 22.93 -2.09
N GLY A 19 12.55 21.81 -2.68
CA GLY A 19 13.69 21.72 -3.59
C GLY A 19 13.32 22.04 -5.05
N PRO A 20 14.30 22.11 -5.95
CA PRO A 20 14.07 22.45 -7.36
C PRO A 20 13.25 21.41 -8.16
N LYS A 21 13.14 20.18 -7.63
CA LYS A 21 12.39 19.07 -8.23
C LYS A 21 11.04 18.83 -7.55
N ASP A 22 10.75 19.56 -6.48
CA ASP A 22 9.47 19.43 -5.80
C ASP A 22 8.41 20.27 -6.54
N PRO A 23 7.12 19.86 -6.49
CA PRO A 23 6.02 20.65 -7.01
C PRO A 23 6.01 22.05 -6.40
N ALA A 24 5.67 23.09 -7.16
CA ALA A 24 5.67 24.48 -6.69
C ALA A 24 4.39 24.88 -5.94
N SER A 25 3.33 24.08 -6.02
CA SER A 25 2.05 24.30 -5.36
C SER A 25 1.37 22.98 -4.95
N PHE A 26 0.32 23.07 -4.14
CA PHE A 26 -0.52 21.91 -3.81
C PHE A 26 -1.15 21.32 -5.07
N ASP A 27 -1.69 22.16 -5.95
CA ASP A 27 -2.35 21.71 -7.18
C ASP A 27 -1.36 21.00 -8.12
N GLN A 28 -0.11 21.45 -8.17
CA GLN A 28 0.93 20.76 -8.93
C GLN A 28 1.28 19.40 -8.29
N PHE A 29 1.33 19.31 -6.96
CA PHE A 29 1.52 18.04 -6.27
C PHE A 29 0.36 17.07 -6.53
N VAL A 30 -0.87 17.56 -6.59
CA VAL A 30 -2.04 16.76 -6.96
C VAL A 30 -1.87 16.23 -8.39
N ASN A 31 -1.68 17.10 -9.37
CA ASN A 31 -1.66 16.70 -10.79
C ASN A 31 -0.45 15.83 -11.17
N GLU A 32 0.73 16.10 -10.61
CA GLU A 32 1.97 15.40 -11.01
C GLU A 32 2.26 14.14 -10.18
N VAL A 33 1.66 14.02 -8.99
CA VAL A 33 1.96 12.92 -8.06
C VAL A 33 0.71 12.17 -7.63
N LEU A 34 -0.28 12.85 -7.04
CA LEU A 34 -1.44 12.15 -6.48
C LEU A 34 -2.35 11.58 -7.55
N ASP A 35 -2.72 12.38 -8.56
CA ASP A 35 -3.64 11.95 -9.62
C ASP A 35 -3.10 10.73 -10.39
N PRO A 36 -1.83 10.66 -10.82
CA PRO A 36 -1.28 9.44 -11.42
C PRO A 36 -1.27 8.23 -10.48
N GLU A 37 -1.01 8.43 -9.19
CA GLU A 37 -1.00 7.35 -8.18
C GLU A 37 -2.39 6.74 -8.00
N ILE A 38 -3.42 7.55 -7.77
CA ILE A 38 -4.80 7.05 -7.58
C ILE A 38 -5.36 6.45 -8.87
N ARG A 39 -5.05 7.02 -10.03
CA ARG A 39 -5.48 6.47 -11.33
C ARG A 39 -4.88 5.10 -11.59
N SER A 40 -3.62 4.90 -11.20
CA SER A 40 -2.97 3.58 -11.27
C SER A 40 -3.64 2.57 -10.35
N GLU A 41 -4.00 2.99 -9.13
CA GLU A 41 -4.73 2.17 -8.16
C GLU A 41 -6.10 1.74 -8.69
N ILE A 42 -6.88 2.69 -9.21
CA ILE A 42 -8.24 2.44 -9.73
C ILE A 42 -8.18 1.50 -10.92
N ALA A 43 -7.24 1.71 -11.85
CA ALA A 43 -7.07 0.84 -13.00
C ALA A 43 -6.73 -0.61 -12.58
N GLU A 44 -5.89 -0.79 -11.55
CA GLU A 44 -5.56 -2.10 -11.01
C GLU A 44 -6.76 -2.74 -10.28
N TRP A 45 -7.47 -1.97 -9.45
CA TRP A 45 -8.59 -2.47 -8.64
C TRP A 45 -9.80 -2.86 -9.48
N TYR A 46 -10.20 -2.02 -10.43
CA TYR A 46 -11.35 -2.26 -11.31
C TYR A 46 -10.96 -2.99 -12.60
N ASN A 47 -9.69 -3.39 -12.74
CA ASN A 47 -9.16 -4.06 -13.92
C ASN A 47 -9.48 -3.29 -15.22
N CYS A 48 -9.27 -1.97 -15.21
CA CYS A 48 -9.43 -1.13 -16.39
C CYS A 48 -8.26 -1.36 -17.35
N HIS A 49 -8.56 -1.60 -18.62
CA HIS A 49 -7.56 -1.85 -19.66
C HIS A 49 -7.31 -0.63 -20.55
N THR A 50 -8.24 0.31 -20.56
CA THR A 50 -8.19 1.54 -21.36
C THR A 50 -8.37 2.78 -20.50
N ALA A 51 -7.93 3.93 -21.03
CA ALA A 51 -8.18 5.21 -20.38
C ALA A 51 -9.68 5.56 -20.37
N GLU A 52 -10.42 5.16 -21.40
CA GLU A 52 -11.88 5.39 -21.49
C GLU A 52 -12.63 4.67 -20.38
N GLU A 53 -12.32 3.38 -20.15
CA GLU A 53 -12.89 2.62 -19.04
C GLU A 53 -12.57 3.26 -17.67
N LEU A 54 -11.36 3.80 -17.51
CA LEU A 54 -10.96 4.45 -16.27
C LEU A 54 -11.77 5.72 -15.98
N GLU A 55 -12.01 6.56 -16.98
CA GLU A 55 -12.79 7.81 -16.81
C GLU A 55 -14.28 7.55 -16.50
N GLU A 56 -14.80 6.36 -16.81
CA GLU A 56 -16.18 5.96 -16.50
C GLU A 56 -16.34 5.35 -15.09
N VAL A 57 -15.23 5.16 -14.37
CA VAL A 57 -15.19 4.63 -13.02
C VAL A 57 -15.17 5.76 -12.01
N TYR A 58 -16.16 5.74 -11.11
CA TYR A 58 -16.29 6.68 -10.01
C TYR A 58 -16.35 5.87 -8.70
N PRO A 59 -15.20 5.55 -8.09
CA PRO A 59 -15.15 4.74 -6.85
C PRO A 59 -15.70 5.50 -5.64
N GLY A 60 -15.53 6.82 -5.61
CA GLY A 60 -15.98 7.66 -4.50
C GLY A 60 -15.20 7.43 -3.21
N TRP A 61 -13.89 7.17 -3.30
CA TRP A 61 -13.07 6.85 -2.14
C TRP A 61 -12.95 8.02 -1.17
N ASP A 62 -13.29 7.77 0.09
CA ASP A 62 -13.23 8.77 1.16
C ASP A 62 -11.85 8.76 1.83
N TYR A 63 -11.15 9.88 1.75
CA TYR A 63 -9.82 10.03 2.36
C TYR A 63 -9.87 10.22 3.88
N ALA A 64 -11.06 10.24 4.50
CA ALA A 64 -11.25 10.11 5.93
C ALA A 64 -11.35 8.64 6.37
N ASP A 65 -11.61 7.71 5.46
CA ASP A 65 -11.75 6.28 5.75
C ASP A 65 -10.40 5.58 5.92
N SER A 66 -10.33 4.67 6.89
CA SER A 66 -9.08 3.99 7.24
C SER A 66 -8.62 2.95 6.22
N ASN A 67 -9.55 2.23 5.58
CA ASN A 67 -9.24 1.21 4.58
C ASN A 67 -8.76 1.84 3.28
N VAL A 68 -9.43 2.92 2.84
CA VAL A 68 -8.99 3.74 1.70
C VAL A 68 -7.57 4.27 1.93
N ARG A 69 -7.32 4.84 3.12
CA ARG A 69 -5.99 5.34 3.51
C ARG A 69 -4.95 4.23 3.52
N MET A 70 -5.27 3.07 4.11
CA MET A 70 -4.36 1.93 4.17
C MET A 70 -3.95 1.48 2.78
N ARG A 71 -4.92 1.35 1.87
CA ARG A 71 -4.71 0.97 0.48
C ARG A 71 -3.82 1.96 -0.25
N LEU A 72 -4.21 3.24 -0.28
CA LEU A 72 -3.48 4.29 -0.98
C LEU A 72 -2.12 4.60 -0.34
N SER A 73 -1.90 4.24 0.93
CA SER A 73 -0.62 4.43 1.61
C SER A 73 0.54 3.63 1.01
N ARG A 74 0.28 2.68 0.10
CA ARG A 74 1.35 2.01 -0.67
C ARG A 74 2.09 2.96 -1.62
N TYR A 75 1.44 4.05 -2.02
CA TYR A 75 2.04 5.09 -2.84
C TYR A 75 2.69 6.20 -2.01
N LYS A 76 3.83 6.71 -2.49
CA LYS A 76 4.65 7.65 -1.72
C LYS A 76 4.00 9.02 -1.57
N GLY A 77 3.32 9.51 -2.61
CA GLY A 77 2.59 10.78 -2.58
C GLY A 77 1.44 10.74 -1.58
N HIS A 78 0.57 9.75 -1.71
CA HIS A 78 -0.55 9.54 -0.79
C HIS A 78 -0.12 9.28 0.65
N ASN A 79 0.89 8.43 0.89
CA ASN A 79 1.42 8.21 2.25
C ASN A 79 1.89 9.51 2.89
N ARG A 80 2.56 10.38 2.13
CA ARG A 80 3.01 11.70 2.59
C ARG A 80 1.83 12.64 2.85
N LEU A 81 0.79 12.60 2.01
CA LEU A 81 -0.45 13.35 2.17
C LEU A 81 -1.17 12.98 3.47
N PHE A 82 -1.41 11.70 3.72
CA PHE A 82 -2.11 11.24 4.92
C PHE A 82 -1.36 11.60 6.20
N LYS A 83 -0.03 11.41 6.21
CA LYS A 83 0.81 11.90 7.32
C LYS A 83 0.68 13.40 7.55
N ALA A 84 0.50 14.20 6.49
CA ALA A 84 0.28 15.63 6.62
C ALA A 84 -1.12 15.95 7.17
N PHE A 85 -2.16 15.20 6.79
CA PHE A 85 -3.49 15.31 7.37
C PHE A 85 -3.46 15.06 8.87
N ASP A 86 -2.84 13.95 9.29
CA ASP A 86 -2.77 13.55 10.69
C ASP A 86 -1.93 14.52 11.51
N LYS A 87 -0.80 14.98 10.97
CA LYS A 87 0.06 15.99 11.61
C LYS A 87 -0.65 17.33 11.82
N LEU A 88 -1.51 17.72 10.88
CA LEU A 88 -2.29 18.96 10.97
C LEU A 88 -3.59 18.78 11.76
N GLY A 89 -3.98 17.55 12.09
CA GLY A 89 -5.23 17.23 12.77
C GLY A 89 -6.46 17.64 11.96
N LEU A 90 -6.41 17.50 10.63
CA LEU A 90 -7.53 17.89 9.78
C LEU A 90 -8.75 16.99 10.02
N SER A 91 -9.92 17.61 10.16
CA SER A 91 -11.19 16.90 10.23
C SER A 91 -11.58 16.27 8.88
N ALA A 92 -12.46 15.27 8.90
CA ALA A 92 -13.00 14.66 7.69
C ALA A 92 -13.63 15.69 6.74
N HIS A 93 -14.30 16.72 7.29
CA HIS A 93 -14.88 17.79 6.49
C HIS A 93 -13.80 18.64 5.78
N GLU A 94 -12.72 18.98 6.49
CA GLU A 94 -11.60 19.73 5.92
C GLU A 94 -10.87 18.95 4.84
N ILE A 95 -10.68 17.64 5.04
CA ILE A 95 -10.09 16.74 4.04
C ILE A 95 -10.98 16.71 2.79
N ASN A 96 -12.27 16.47 2.95
CA ASN A 96 -13.21 16.41 1.83
C ASN A 96 -13.35 17.77 1.10
N SER A 97 -13.01 18.88 1.74
CA SER A 97 -13.00 20.21 1.09
C SER A 97 -11.81 20.46 0.17
N VAL A 98 -10.75 19.64 0.26
CA VAL A 98 -9.53 19.80 -0.56
C VAL A 98 -9.26 18.64 -1.50
N VAL A 99 -9.88 17.48 -1.25
CA VAL A 99 -9.75 16.27 -2.05
C VAL A 99 -10.82 16.28 -3.13
N THR A 100 -10.51 16.89 -4.29
CA THR A 100 -11.45 17.13 -5.39
C THR A 100 -10.94 16.62 -6.75
N TRP A 101 -10.17 15.55 -6.74
CA TRP A 101 -9.59 14.94 -7.95
C TRP A 101 -10.21 13.57 -8.26
N HIS A 102 -9.78 12.96 -9.35
CA HIS A 102 -10.35 11.71 -9.83
C HIS A 102 -10.29 10.60 -8.78
N GLY A 103 -11.33 9.77 -8.71
CA GLY A 103 -11.42 8.64 -7.81
C GLY A 103 -12.03 8.96 -6.45
N THR A 104 -12.14 10.24 -6.11
CA THR A 104 -12.46 10.68 -4.75
C THR A 104 -13.96 10.80 -4.52
N ARG A 105 -14.36 10.82 -3.25
CA ARG A 105 -15.78 11.01 -2.87
C ARG A 105 -16.39 12.27 -3.50
N TRP A 106 -15.62 13.35 -3.61
CA TRP A 106 -16.08 14.60 -4.20
C TRP A 106 -16.46 14.46 -5.67
N GLU A 107 -15.63 13.79 -6.49
CA GLU A 107 -15.89 13.62 -7.92
C GLU A 107 -17.18 12.84 -8.16
N LEU A 108 -17.42 11.79 -7.36
CA LEU A 108 -18.64 11.02 -7.47
C LEU A 108 -19.87 11.84 -7.04
N GLU A 109 -19.78 12.58 -5.94
CA GLU A 109 -20.87 13.48 -5.50
C GLU A 109 -21.20 14.56 -6.54
N ASP A 110 -20.18 15.12 -7.19
CA ASP A 110 -20.32 16.12 -8.25
C ASP A 110 -21.00 15.51 -9.49
N TRP A 111 -20.56 14.34 -9.94
CA TRP A 111 -21.18 13.60 -11.03
C TRP A 111 -22.65 13.22 -10.73
N GLU A 112 -22.95 12.78 -9.51
CA GLU A 112 -24.32 12.45 -9.07
C GLU A 112 -25.21 13.71 -9.11
N ALA A 113 -24.68 14.86 -8.67
CA ALA A 113 -25.38 16.14 -8.70
C ALA A 113 -25.62 16.63 -10.13
N GLU A 114 -24.66 16.46 -11.05
CA GLU A 114 -24.77 16.90 -12.44
C GLU A 114 -25.71 16.01 -13.27
N THR A 115 -25.63 14.70 -13.10
CA THR A 115 -26.41 13.73 -13.89
C THR A 115 -27.79 13.45 -13.30
N GLY A 116 -28.01 13.74 -12.02
CA GLY A 116 -29.21 13.33 -11.27
C GLY A 116 -29.31 11.82 -11.10
N SER A 117 -28.24 11.08 -11.38
CA SER A 117 -28.14 9.63 -11.18
C SER A 117 -27.45 9.32 -9.85
N THR A 118 -27.63 8.10 -9.38
CA THR A 118 -26.98 7.59 -8.16
C THR A 118 -26.15 6.37 -8.51
N ARG A 119 -24.90 6.30 -8.03
CA ARG A 119 -24.04 5.13 -8.22
C ARG A 119 -23.82 4.45 -6.88
N GLU A 120 -23.92 3.12 -6.87
CA GLU A 120 -23.56 2.35 -5.69
C GLU A 120 -22.07 2.54 -5.38
N ARG A 121 -21.76 2.92 -4.14
CA ARG A 121 -20.38 2.95 -3.63
C ARG A 121 -19.93 1.50 -3.50
N ASP A 122 -18.74 1.17 -3.99
CA ASP A 122 -18.17 -0.17 -3.91
C ASP A 122 -17.91 -0.55 -2.43
N PRO A 123 -18.65 -1.52 -1.85
CA PRO A 123 -18.49 -1.89 -0.45
C PRO A 123 -17.20 -2.66 -0.19
N SER A 124 -16.57 -3.26 -1.21
CA SER A 124 -15.41 -4.15 -1.05
C SER A 124 -14.15 -3.44 -0.52
N ILE A 125 -14.07 -2.12 -0.65
CA ILE A 125 -13.00 -1.34 -0.02
C ILE A 125 -13.26 -1.07 1.47
N TYR A 126 -14.50 -1.24 1.94
CA TYR A 126 -14.92 -0.97 3.30
C TYR A 126 -15.15 -2.23 4.14
N ASP A 127 -15.13 -3.43 3.55
CA ASP A 127 -15.20 -4.68 4.31
C ASP A 127 -13.98 -4.78 5.24
N GLU A 128 -14.25 -4.75 6.54
CA GLU A 128 -13.26 -4.91 7.61
C GLU A 128 -12.57 -6.27 7.44
N VAL A 129 -11.23 -6.27 7.49
CA VAL A 129 -10.48 -7.49 7.82
C VAL A 129 -10.89 -7.88 9.23
N GLU A 130 -11.68 -8.96 9.36
CA GLU A 130 -11.93 -9.59 10.67
C GLU A 130 -10.57 -9.90 11.30
N ASP A 131 -10.31 -9.30 12.47
CA ASP A 131 -9.16 -9.61 13.31
C ASP A 131 -9.38 -11.03 13.83
N TYR A 132 -8.88 -12.03 13.10
CA TYR A 132 -8.82 -13.40 13.60
C TYR A 132 -7.81 -13.40 14.74
N ASP A 133 -8.29 -13.12 15.95
CA ASP A 133 -7.59 -13.48 17.19
C ASP A 133 -7.37 -14.99 17.14
N ASP A 134 -6.16 -15.39 16.71
CA ASP A 134 -5.65 -16.76 16.77
C ASP A 134 -5.43 -17.09 18.24
N ASP A 135 -6.52 -17.42 18.93
CA ASP A 135 -6.52 -17.99 20.29
C ASP A 135 -5.96 -19.41 20.14
N ASP A 136 -4.63 -19.49 20.06
CA ASP A 136 -3.82 -20.70 20.09
C ASP A 136 -4.04 -21.35 21.47
N GLU A 137 -5.14 -22.11 21.59
CA GLU A 137 -5.36 -23.03 22.70
C GLU A 137 -4.25 -24.08 22.65
N GLU A 138 -3.14 -23.81 23.34
CA GLU A 138 -2.10 -24.78 23.67
C GLU A 138 -2.77 -25.97 24.40
N GLU A 139 -3.06 -27.05 23.68
CA GLU A 139 -3.41 -28.35 24.25
C GLU A 139 -2.19 -28.88 25.00
N ASP A 140 -2.16 -28.67 26.32
CA ASP A 140 -1.28 -29.38 27.25
C ASP A 140 -1.59 -30.89 27.16
N GLU A 141 -0.87 -31.63 26.32
CA GLU A 141 -0.90 -33.10 26.30
C GLU A 141 -0.25 -33.63 27.58
N ASP A 142 -1.07 -34.19 28.47
CA ASP A 142 -0.66 -34.87 29.71
C ASP A 142 0.38 -35.98 29.41
N GLU A 143 1.53 -35.90 30.07
CA GLU A 143 2.59 -36.91 30.09
C GLU A 143 2.10 -38.19 30.81
N ASP A 144 1.79 -39.26 30.08
CA ASP A 144 1.67 -40.60 30.64
C ASP A 144 3.03 -41.33 30.61
N GLU A 145 3.56 -41.56 31.80
CA GLU A 145 4.68 -42.47 32.10
C GLU A 145 4.32 -43.92 31.71
N ASP A 146 5.18 -44.61 30.95
CA ASP A 146 5.27 -46.07 31.07
C ASP A 146 6.73 -46.55 31.03
N GLU A 147 6.99 -47.45 31.96
CA GLU A 147 8.26 -47.93 32.45
C GLU A 147 8.60 -49.28 31.78
N GLY A 148 9.85 -49.43 31.32
CA GLY A 148 10.51 -50.75 31.32
C GLY A 148 11.17 -51.21 30.02
N GLY A 149 12.38 -51.78 30.16
CA GLY A 149 12.79 -52.90 29.29
C GLY A 149 14.07 -52.77 28.45
N GLU A 150 15.21 -52.50 29.10
CA GLU A 150 16.52 -53.15 28.91
C GLU A 150 16.90 -53.97 27.64
N ALA A 151 18.06 -53.58 27.07
CA ALA A 151 19.25 -54.41 26.71
C ALA A 151 19.66 -54.64 25.23
N GLY A 152 20.86 -54.14 24.90
CA GLY A 152 21.85 -54.70 23.95
C GLY A 152 21.63 -54.38 22.46
N ILE A 153 22.61 -54.13 21.58
CA ILE A 153 24.04 -54.48 21.49
C ILE A 153 24.62 -53.83 20.21
N GLY A 154 25.92 -53.48 20.22
CA GLY A 154 26.83 -53.45 19.05
C GLY A 154 26.99 -52.09 18.32
N ALA A 155 28.07 -51.31 18.48
CA ALA A 155 29.48 -51.51 18.09
C ALA A 155 29.86 -50.83 16.76
N ALA A 156 30.88 -49.95 16.85
CA ALA A 156 31.90 -49.55 15.84
C ALA A 156 31.41 -49.07 14.46
N GLY A 157 31.74 -47.88 13.98
CA GLY A 157 33.08 -47.29 13.84
C GLY A 157 33.31 -47.00 12.35
N GLY A 158 34.11 -45.98 12.01
CA GLY A 158 34.65 -45.85 10.65
C GLY A 158 34.65 -44.45 10.06
N GLU A 159 35.80 -43.81 10.19
CA GLU A 159 36.23 -42.60 9.50
C GLU A 159 36.28 -42.81 7.98
N GLY A 160 36.10 -41.73 7.21
CA GLY A 160 36.19 -41.78 5.75
C GLY A 160 36.43 -40.41 5.14
N ALA A 161 37.65 -39.89 5.29
CA ALA A 161 38.18 -38.86 4.41
C ALA A 161 38.25 -39.38 2.96
N THR A 162 38.03 -38.51 1.96
CA THR A 162 39.08 -38.16 0.97
C THR A 162 38.57 -37.15 -0.06
N GLN A 163 39.50 -36.26 -0.36
CA GLN A 163 39.47 -35.13 -1.28
C GLN A 163 39.47 -35.58 -2.76
N ARG A 164 39.46 -34.55 -3.64
CA ARG A 164 40.09 -34.46 -4.98
C ARG A 164 39.13 -34.67 -6.15
N SER A 165 39.17 -33.92 -7.25
CA SER A 165 39.96 -32.77 -7.71
C SER A 165 39.39 -32.37 -9.08
N VAL A 166 39.96 -31.29 -9.64
CA VAL A 166 40.00 -30.84 -11.05
C VAL A 166 38.92 -29.82 -11.41
N THR A 167 39.19 -28.51 -11.41
CA THR A 167 40.15 -27.73 -12.22
C THR A 167 39.80 -27.76 -13.71
N SER A 168 39.42 -26.61 -14.26
CA SER A 168 40.11 -25.92 -15.37
C SER A 168 39.11 -24.94 -16.03
N THR A 169 39.27 -23.62 -15.89
CA THR A 169 39.99 -22.71 -16.81
C THR A 169 39.58 -22.88 -18.29
N ASN A 170 39.35 -21.87 -19.13
CA ASN A 170 39.65 -20.44 -19.10
C ASN A 170 38.97 -19.74 -20.31
N ARG A 171 38.65 -18.46 -20.15
CA ARG A 171 38.96 -17.31 -21.05
C ARG A 171 38.66 -17.30 -22.57
N SER A 172 37.97 -16.21 -22.93
CA SER A 172 38.38 -15.13 -23.87
C SER A 172 38.29 -15.31 -25.40
N ALA A 173 37.60 -14.36 -26.05
CA ALA A 173 38.03 -13.50 -27.19
C ALA A 173 36.78 -12.72 -27.66
N SER A 174 36.67 -11.40 -27.64
CA SER A 174 37.41 -10.33 -28.34
C SER A 174 37.37 -10.41 -29.87
N GLY A 175 36.63 -9.46 -30.48
CA GLY A 175 37.12 -8.72 -31.66
C GLY A 175 36.33 -8.85 -32.98
N PRO A 176 36.35 -7.80 -33.83
CA PRO A 176 35.32 -7.48 -34.82
C PRO A 176 35.77 -7.78 -36.27
N PRO A 177 35.03 -7.31 -37.29
CA PRO A 177 35.41 -6.03 -37.93
C PRO A 177 34.26 -5.02 -38.08
#